data_AF-G4RL63-F1
#
_entry.id   AF-G4RL63-F1
#
_cell.length_a   1.000
_cell.length_b   1.000
_cell.length_c   1.000
_cell.angle_alpha   90.00
_cell.angle_beta   90.00
_cell.angle_gamma   90.00
#
_symmetry.space_group_name_H-M   'P 1'
#
loop_
_entity.id
_entity.type
_entity.pdbx_description
1 polymer ?
#
loop_
_entity_poly.entity_id
_entity_poly.type
_entity_poly.pdbx_seq_one_letter_code
_entity_poly.pdbx_strand_id
1 'polypeptide(L)'
;MLEVVRMREVDENELRYVEELVRDFGEIPTELIVVFISREGALDIFNISVDKVKAVKSEDGYLLLVAEPDKLSLWRELASIKAVSDPEALSIWTAPERYRDELSQLLSMALYKRVVDLYIARKDVNIVSSLFNPSELPVEVDDVKRSLVYTLGLDATVSIAIAGFKSIAEELYVKIRRTPLYDIYTRFRNFVINNFKFEYIYNYLNILVG
;
A
#
# COMPACT_ATOMS: atom_id res chain seq x y z
N MET A 1 3.76 -14.97 19.56
CA MET A 1 3.30 -14.16 20.70
C MET A 1 3.65 -12.73 20.34
N LEU A 2 2.72 -11.79 20.43
CA LEU A 2 2.99 -10.38 20.10
C LEU A 2 3.71 -9.75 21.29
N GLU A 3 4.90 -9.21 21.09
CA GLU A 3 5.59 -8.45 22.13
C GLU A 3 5.10 -7.01 22.15
N VAL A 4 4.84 -6.49 23.35
CA VAL A 4 4.34 -5.13 23.54
C VAL A 4 5.20 -4.39 24.56
N VAL A 5 5.69 -3.20 24.16
CA VAL A 5 6.47 -2.28 24.98
C VAL A 5 5.66 -1.00 25.19
N ARG A 6 5.51 -0.57 26.45
CA ARG A 6 4.81 0.68 26.82
C ARG A 6 5.84 1.74 27.22
N MET A 7 6.12 2.70 26.35
CA MET A 7 7.01 3.85 26.62
C MET A 7 6.23 5.13 27.00
N ARG A 8 4.89 5.06 26.99
CA ARG A 8 3.99 6.06 27.56
C ARG A 8 2.88 5.37 28.36
N GLU A 9 2.07 6.16 29.05
CA GLU A 9 0.84 5.67 29.66
C GLU A 9 -0.14 5.20 28.56
N VAL A 10 -0.69 4.00 28.73
CA VAL A 10 -1.58 3.31 27.79
C VAL A 10 -2.64 2.60 28.62
N ASP A 11 -3.90 2.86 28.33
CA ASP A 11 -5.00 2.16 29.00
C ASP A 11 -5.27 0.78 28.36
N GLU A 12 -6.00 -0.08 29.09
CA GLU A 12 -6.28 -1.45 28.65
C GLU A 12 -7.27 -1.54 27.47
N ASN A 13 -8.04 -0.49 27.18
CA ASN A 13 -8.87 -0.47 25.96
C ASN A 13 -8.00 -0.21 24.74
N GLU A 14 -7.07 0.74 24.86
CA GLU A 14 -6.12 1.10 23.82
C GLU A 14 -5.23 -0.09 23.45
N LEU A 15 -4.66 -0.77 24.46
CA LEU A 15 -3.86 -1.98 24.26
C LEU A 15 -4.67 -3.05 23.52
N ARG A 16 -5.85 -3.40 24.04
CA ARG A 16 -6.70 -4.44 23.44
C ARG A 16 -7.07 -4.11 22.01
N TYR A 17 -7.39 -2.85 21.74
CA TYR A 17 -7.70 -2.40 20.39
C TYR A 17 -6.54 -2.64 19.42
N VAL A 18 -5.30 -2.29 19.79
CA VAL A 18 -4.13 -2.55 18.92
C VAL A 18 -3.87 -4.05 18.76
N GLU A 19 -3.94 -4.83 19.84
CA GLU A 19 -3.76 -6.28 19.79
C GLU A 19 -4.80 -6.98 18.90
N GLU A 20 -6.06 -6.56 19.01
CA GLU A 20 -7.15 -7.03 18.15
C GLU A 20 -6.89 -6.68 16.70
N LEU A 21 -6.49 -5.43 16.40
CA LEU A 21 -6.21 -5.01 15.03
C LEU A 21 -5.02 -5.73 14.39
N VAL A 22 -3.95 -5.99 15.14
CA VAL A 22 -2.80 -6.77 14.66
C VAL A 22 -3.22 -8.21 14.40
N ARG A 23 -4.01 -8.80 15.31
CA ARG A 23 -4.52 -10.16 15.18
C ARG A 23 -5.47 -10.33 14.00
N ASP A 24 -6.39 -9.39 13.82
CA ASP A 24 -7.36 -9.38 12.72
C ASP A 24 -6.67 -9.22 11.37
N PHE A 25 -5.61 -8.40 11.31
CA PHE A 25 -4.77 -8.31 10.11
C PHE A 25 -4.11 -9.66 9.80
N GLY A 26 -3.66 -10.38 10.83
CA GLY A 26 -3.16 -11.75 10.75
C GLY A 26 -1.64 -11.82 10.73
N GLU A 27 -1.12 -12.99 10.36
CA GLU A 27 0.31 -13.31 10.48
C GLU A 27 1.21 -12.35 9.70
N ILE A 28 2.29 -11.92 10.35
CA ILE A 28 3.37 -11.11 9.79
C ILE A 28 4.60 -12.02 9.65
N PRO A 29 5.24 -12.09 8.47
CA PRO A 29 6.30 -13.07 8.18
C PRO A 29 7.67 -12.71 8.82
N THR A 30 7.67 -11.86 9.84
CA THR A 30 8.87 -11.34 10.51
C THR A 30 8.49 -10.96 11.94
N GLU A 31 9.49 -10.80 12.80
CA GLU A 31 9.28 -10.37 14.18
C GLU A 31 8.69 -8.96 14.23
N LEU A 32 7.67 -8.79 15.06
CA LEU A 32 6.94 -7.54 15.22
C LEU A 32 6.80 -7.23 16.71
N ILE A 33 7.36 -6.09 17.12
CA ILE A 33 7.23 -5.56 18.48
C ILE A 33 6.37 -4.29 18.40
N VAL A 34 5.27 -4.26 19.16
CA VAL A 34 4.42 -3.06 19.24
C VAL A 34 4.95 -2.16 20.34
N VAL A 35 5.27 -0.92 20.01
CA VAL A 35 5.82 0.05 20.94
C VAL A 35 4.87 1.23 21.06
N PHE A 36 4.16 1.33 22.19
CA PHE A 36 3.36 2.52 22.48
C PHE A 36 4.28 3.64 22.94
N ILE A 37 4.27 4.76 22.24
CA ILE A 37 5.23 5.85 22.43
C ILE A 37 4.54 7.20 22.26
N SER A 38 5.04 8.28 22.88
CA SER A 38 4.57 9.63 22.54
C SER A 38 5.20 10.11 21.23
N ARG A 39 4.63 11.16 20.61
CA ARG A 39 5.20 11.76 19.40
C ARG A 39 6.61 12.31 19.67
N GLU A 40 6.78 12.95 20.82
CA GLU A 40 8.05 13.47 21.31
C GLU A 40 9.04 12.33 21.58
N GLY A 41 8.61 11.26 22.26
CA GLY A 41 9.46 10.12 22.54
C GLY A 41 9.93 9.39 21.28
N ALA A 42 9.08 9.31 20.25
CA ALA A 42 9.47 8.73 18.97
C ALA A 42 10.56 9.56 18.28
N LEU A 43 10.48 10.88 18.37
CA LEU A 43 11.51 11.78 17.86
C LEU A 43 12.79 11.68 18.69
N ASP A 44 12.70 11.68 20.02
CA ASP A 44 13.87 11.70 20.90
C ASP A 44 14.65 10.38 20.88
N ILE A 45 13.95 9.24 20.82
CA ILE A 45 14.56 7.91 20.91
C ILE A 45 14.93 7.36 19.52
N PHE A 46 14.04 7.54 18.54
CA PHE A 46 14.19 6.93 17.22
C PHE A 46 14.55 7.94 16.12
N ASN A 47 14.56 9.25 16.42
CA ASN A 47 14.73 10.32 15.42
C ASN A 47 13.72 10.22 14.27
N ILE A 48 12.49 9.81 14.59
CA ILE A 48 11.41 9.58 13.63
C ILE A 48 10.17 10.34 14.08
N SER A 49 9.61 11.15 13.18
CA SER A 49 8.30 11.75 13.39
C SER A 49 7.21 10.71 13.18
N VAL A 50 6.37 10.51 14.20
CA VAL A 50 5.22 9.61 14.17
C VAL A 50 3.97 10.42 14.49
N ASP A 51 3.05 10.50 13.53
CA ASP A 51 1.75 11.16 13.78
C ASP A 51 0.78 10.20 14.48
N LYS A 52 0.58 9.01 13.91
CA LYS A 52 -0.28 7.96 14.44
C LYS A 52 0.47 6.65 14.67
N VAL A 53 0.94 6.03 13.59
CA VAL A 53 1.62 4.74 13.61
C VAL A 53 2.76 4.76 12.61
N LYS A 54 3.89 4.14 12.94
CA LYS A 54 5.02 3.98 12.03
C LYS A 54 5.76 2.67 12.24
N ALA A 55 6.00 1.92 11.17
CA ALA A 55 6.93 0.80 11.21
C ALA A 55 8.38 1.28 11.02
N VAL A 56 9.27 0.77 11.86
CA VAL A 56 10.72 1.01 11.81
C VAL A 56 11.41 -0.34 11.77
N LYS A 57 12.34 -0.51 10.83
CA LYS A 57 13.12 -1.75 10.74
C LYS A 57 14.12 -1.82 11.90
N SER A 58 14.15 -2.94 12.61
CA SER A 58 15.16 -3.30 13.61
C SER A 58 16.09 -4.40 13.06
N GLU A 59 17.06 -4.85 13.87
CA GLU A 59 17.98 -5.93 13.48
C GLU A 59 17.25 -7.25 13.22
N ASP A 60 16.28 -7.60 14.09
CA ASP A 60 15.58 -8.88 14.06
C ASP A 60 14.19 -8.82 13.39
N GLY A 61 13.67 -7.62 13.11
CA GLY A 61 12.35 -7.46 12.49
C GLY A 61 11.89 -6.01 12.38
N TYR A 62 10.70 -5.73 12.92
CA TYR A 62 10.11 -4.39 12.88
C TYR A 62 9.56 -3.97 14.24
N LEU A 63 9.79 -2.69 14.56
CA LEU A 63 9.09 -1.98 15.63
C LEU A 63 7.90 -1.25 15.03
N LEU A 64 6.71 -1.51 15.55
CA LEU A 64 5.50 -0.77 15.22
C LEU A 64 5.25 0.29 16.29
N LEU A 65 5.73 1.50 16.02
CA LEU A 65 5.57 2.64 16.90
C LEU A 65 4.12 3.14 16.84
N VAL A 66 3.41 3.14 17.96
CA VAL A 66 2.00 3.56 18.08
C VAL A 66 1.93 4.79 18.98
N ALA A 67 1.80 5.96 18.34
CA ALA A 67 1.53 7.22 19.01
C ALA A 67 0.03 7.41 19.28
N GLU A 68 -0.79 7.15 18.26
CA GLU A 68 -2.24 7.21 18.33
C GLU A 68 -2.81 6.05 17.48
N PRO A 69 -3.53 5.10 18.08
CA PRO A 69 -3.96 3.89 17.39
C PRO A 69 -5.11 4.20 16.44
N ASP A 70 -4.91 3.84 15.17
CA ASP A 70 -5.88 4.01 14.09
C ASP A 70 -5.82 2.79 13.19
N LYS A 71 -6.99 2.20 12.88
CA LYS A 71 -7.08 0.95 12.12
C LYS A 71 -6.38 1.06 10.77
N LEU A 72 -6.60 2.16 10.06
CA LEU A 72 -6.01 2.36 8.73
C LEU A 72 -4.50 2.54 8.82
N SER A 73 -4.01 3.37 9.74
CA SER A 73 -2.58 3.60 9.94
C SER A 73 -1.86 2.32 10.36
N LEU A 74 -2.42 1.57 11.32
CA LEU A 74 -1.88 0.26 11.74
C LEU A 74 -1.82 -0.70 10.55
N TRP A 75 -2.93 -0.91 9.86
CA TRP A 75 -2.99 -1.87 8.76
C TRP A 75 -2.15 -1.47 7.55
N ARG A 76 -1.96 -0.17 7.29
CA ARG A 76 -1.02 0.30 6.25
C ARG A 76 0.43 -0.04 6.57
N GLU A 77 0.85 0.17 7.81
CA GLU A 77 2.22 -0.15 8.24
C GLU A 77 2.43 -1.68 8.27
N LEU A 78 1.46 -2.46 8.77
CA LEU A 78 1.51 -3.93 8.72
C LEU A 78 1.54 -4.47 7.28
N ALA A 79 0.70 -3.92 6.39
CA ALA A 79 0.70 -4.27 4.97
C ALA A 79 2.02 -3.88 4.27
N SER A 80 2.61 -2.76 4.65
CA SER A 80 3.93 -2.33 4.18
C SER A 80 5.00 -3.32 4.59
N ILE A 81 5.02 -3.74 5.86
CA ILE A 81 5.93 -4.78 6.36
C ILE A 81 5.78 -6.07 5.55
N LYS A 82 4.54 -6.54 5.32
CA LYS A 82 4.32 -7.73 4.48
C LYS A 82 4.81 -7.53 3.05
N ALA A 83 4.52 -6.39 2.44
CA ALA A 83 4.92 -6.09 1.07
C ALA A 83 6.45 -6.09 0.86
N VAL A 84 7.23 -5.79 1.91
CA VAL A 84 8.70 -5.78 1.85
C VAL A 84 9.36 -7.04 2.42
N SER A 85 8.65 -7.85 3.19
CA SER A 85 9.20 -9.03 3.87
C SER A 85 8.76 -10.35 3.23
N ASP A 86 7.64 -10.37 2.51
CA ASP A 86 7.13 -11.53 1.78
C ASP A 86 7.81 -11.60 0.39
N PRO A 87 8.58 -12.67 0.08
CA PRO A 87 9.25 -12.82 -1.22
C PRO A 87 8.30 -12.80 -2.41
N GLU A 88 7.09 -13.35 -2.27
CA GLU A 88 6.11 -13.34 -3.36
C GLU A 88 5.63 -11.91 -3.63
N ALA A 89 5.40 -11.13 -2.57
CA ALA A 89 5.01 -9.73 -2.68
C ALA A 89 6.12 -8.86 -3.26
N LEU A 90 7.36 -9.05 -2.79
CA LEU A 90 8.54 -8.36 -3.33
C LEU A 90 8.66 -8.56 -4.85
N SER A 91 8.40 -9.78 -5.33
CA SER A 91 8.46 -10.11 -6.77
C SER A 91 7.43 -9.38 -7.63
N ILE A 92 6.36 -8.83 -7.02
CA ILE A 92 5.31 -8.11 -7.75
C ILE A 92 5.78 -6.71 -8.12
N TRP A 93 6.43 -5.98 -7.22
CA TRP A 93 6.66 -4.54 -7.38
C TRP A 93 8.13 -4.18 -7.57
N THR A 94 9.07 -5.02 -7.12
CA THR A 94 10.50 -4.71 -7.22
C THR A 94 10.93 -4.66 -8.68
N ALA A 95 11.57 -3.57 -9.09
CA ALA A 95 12.20 -3.47 -10.40
C ALA A 95 13.51 -4.28 -10.41
N PRO A 96 13.68 -5.26 -11.34
CA PRO A 96 14.97 -5.92 -11.52
C PRO A 96 16.08 -4.93 -11.86
N GLU A 97 17.32 -5.20 -11.43
CA GLU A 97 18.46 -4.28 -11.56
C GLU A 97 18.75 -3.79 -12.99
N ARG A 98 18.30 -4.53 -14.00
CA ARG A 98 18.43 -4.16 -15.42
C ARG A 98 17.54 -2.99 -15.84
N TYR A 99 16.51 -2.64 -15.06
CA TYR A 99 15.60 -1.53 -15.32
C TYR A 99 15.93 -0.35 -14.42
N ARG A 100 16.69 0.64 -14.92
CA ARG A 100 17.17 1.78 -14.12
C ARG A 100 16.65 3.15 -14.56
N ASP A 101 15.72 3.17 -15.51
CA ASP A 101 15.09 4.42 -15.96
C ASP A 101 14.05 4.94 -14.96
N GLU A 102 13.63 6.19 -15.15
CA GLU A 102 12.67 6.84 -14.26
C GLU A 102 11.29 6.16 -14.27
N LEU A 103 10.82 5.66 -15.42
CA LEU A 103 9.52 4.98 -15.52
C LEU A 103 9.52 3.67 -14.72
N SER A 104 10.66 2.95 -14.69
CA SER A 104 10.81 1.75 -13.87
C SER A 104 10.64 2.05 -12.37
N GLN A 105 11.23 3.15 -11.89
CA GLN A 105 11.11 3.56 -10.49
C GLN A 105 9.68 3.99 -10.14
N LEU A 106 9.03 4.75 -11.02
CA LEU A 106 7.64 5.17 -10.85
C LEU A 106 6.71 3.95 -10.81
N LEU A 107 6.90 2.98 -11.69
CA LEU A 107 6.09 1.77 -11.73
C LEU A 107 6.29 0.92 -10.48
N SER A 108 7.54 0.77 -10.03
CA SER A 108 7.87 0.06 -8.78
C SER A 108 7.11 0.65 -7.59
N MET A 109 7.13 1.98 -7.46
CA MET A 109 6.42 2.69 -6.40
C MET A 109 4.89 2.57 -6.52
N ALA A 110 4.34 2.65 -7.75
CA ALA A 110 2.91 2.48 -7.99
C ALA A 110 2.45 1.06 -7.61
N LEU A 111 3.20 0.04 -7.99
CA LEU A 111 2.90 -1.35 -7.66
C LEU A 111 3.06 -1.63 -6.16
N TYR A 112 4.09 -1.07 -5.51
CA TYR A 112 4.24 -1.16 -4.06
C TYR A 112 2.98 -0.66 -3.34
N LYS A 113 2.49 0.53 -3.70
CA LYS A 113 1.23 1.08 -3.14
C LYS A 113 0.05 0.13 -3.37
N ARG A 114 -0.06 -0.46 -4.56
CA ARG A 114 -1.13 -1.42 -4.88
C ARG A 114 -1.01 -2.75 -4.15
N VAL A 115 0.21 -3.23 -3.87
CA VAL A 115 0.44 -4.42 -3.03
C VAL A 115 0.05 -4.15 -1.58
N VAL A 116 0.38 -2.97 -1.03
CA VAL A 116 -0.07 -2.55 0.30
C VAL A 116 -1.60 -2.53 0.37
N ASP A 117 -2.27 -1.86 -0.58
CA ASP A 117 -3.73 -1.83 -0.63
C ASP A 117 -4.34 -3.22 -0.82
N LEU A 118 -3.68 -4.12 -1.57
CA LEU A 118 -4.15 -5.49 -1.78
C LEU A 118 -4.18 -6.28 -0.46
N TYR A 119 -3.16 -6.16 0.39
CA TYR A 119 -3.17 -6.82 1.69
C TYR A 119 -4.29 -6.31 2.59
N ILE A 120 -4.55 -5.00 2.59
CA ILE A 120 -5.64 -4.39 3.35
C ILE A 120 -7.00 -4.84 2.78
N ALA A 121 -7.17 -4.80 1.45
CA ALA A 121 -8.43 -5.16 0.79
C ALA A 121 -8.82 -6.63 1.01
N ARG A 122 -7.85 -7.54 1.10
CA ARG A 122 -8.09 -8.96 1.45
C ARG A 122 -8.64 -9.15 2.85
N LYS A 123 -8.50 -8.16 3.73
CA LYS A 123 -8.97 -8.19 5.13
C LYS A 123 -10.24 -7.37 5.30
N ASP A 124 -10.26 -6.16 4.74
CA ASP A 124 -11.41 -5.27 4.78
C ASP A 124 -11.39 -4.34 3.55
N VAL A 125 -12.18 -4.72 2.55
CA VAL A 125 -12.30 -3.98 1.29
C VAL A 125 -12.85 -2.56 1.49
N ASN A 126 -13.64 -2.33 2.55
CA ASN A 126 -14.28 -1.03 2.79
C ASN A 126 -13.25 0.04 3.15
N ILE A 127 -12.18 -0.33 3.86
CA ILE A 127 -11.08 0.58 4.19
C ILE A 127 -10.46 1.13 2.91
N VAL A 128 -10.07 0.25 1.99
CA VAL A 128 -9.44 0.65 0.71
C VAL A 128 -10.43 1.41 -0.18
N SER A 129 -11.69 0.97 -0.20
CA SER A 129 -12.76 1.62 -0.99
C SER A 129 -13.02 3.06 -0.53
N SER A 130 -12.98 3.31 0.77
CA SER A 130 -13.23 4.64 1.36
C SER A 130 -12.12 5.66 1.04
N LEU A 131 -10.92 5.19 0.71
CA LEU A 131 -9.76 6.01 0.36
C LEU A 131 -9.69 6.37 -1.12
N PHE A 132 -10.48 5.71 -1.96
CA PHE A 132 -10.46 5.96 -3.39
C PHE A 132 -11.13 7.29 -3.71
N ASN A 133 -10.33 8.26 -4.19
CA ASN A 133 -10.81 9.56 -4.61
C ASN A 133 -10.63 9.77 -6.13
N PRO A 134 -11.70 9.67 -6.93
CA PRO A 134 -11.67 9.93 -8.37
C PRO A 134 -11.10 11.30 -8.77
N SER A 135 -11.24 12.33 -7.92
CA SER A 135 -10.80 13.69 -8.27
C SER A 135 -9.28 13.88 -8.20
N GLU A 136 -8.55 12.95 -7.56
CA GLU A 136 -7.10 13.00 -7.43
C GLU A 136 -6.39 12.33 -8.61
N LEU A 137 -7.12 11.62 -9.48
CA LEU A 137 -6.51 10.98 -10.64
C LEU A 137 -5.96 12.04 -11.60
N PRO A 138 -4.74 11.86 -12.11
CA PRO A 138 -4.11 12.84 -12.96
C PRO A 138 -4.93 13.08 -14.22
N VAL A 139 -5.08 14.35 -14.57
CA VAL A 139 -5.54 14.77 -15.89
C VAL A 139 -4.31 14.66 -16.81
N GLU A 140 -4.46 13.93 -17.92
CA GLU A 140 -3.48 13.70 -18.98
C GLU A 140 -2.28 14.65 -18.97
N VAL A 141 -1.08 14.11 -18.72
CA VAL A 141 0.19 14.86 -18.81
C VAL A 141 0.91 14.52 -20.12
N ASP A 142 1.85 15.37 -20.53
CA ASP A 142 2.59 15.29 -21.81
C ASP A 142 3.22 13.91 -22.10
N ASP A 143 3.43 13.07 -21.07
CA ASP A 143 3.86 11.69 -21.17
C ASP A 143 2.74 10.71 -20.77
N VAL A 144 2.19 10.00 -21.77
CA VAL A 144 1.14 8.99 -21.59
C VAL A 144 1.60 7.85 -20.68
N LYS A 145 2.84 7.35 -20.79
CA LYS A 145 3.31 6.22 -19.97
C LYS A 145 3.38 6.61 -18.51
N ARG A 146 3.95 7.78 -18.22
CA ARG A 146 3.99 8.32 -16.86
C ARG A 146 2.59 8.57 -16.32
N SER A 147 1.69 9.12 -17.13
CA SER A 147 0.28 9.32 -16.75
C SER A 147 -0.40 8.02 -16.30
N LEU A 148 -0.22 6.94 -17.08
CA LEU A 148 -0.78 5.62 -16.75
C LEU A 148 -0.23 5.09 -15.42
N VAL A 149 1.09 5.23 -15.20
CA VAL A 149 1.75 4.77 -13.96
C VAL A 149 1.32 5.59 -12.74
N TYR A 150 1.23 6.92 -12.86
CA TYR A 150 0.73 7.76 -11.78
C TYR A 150 -0.73 7.44 -11.43
N THR A 151 -1.56 7.24 -12.46
CA THR A 151 -2.97 6.83 -12.27
C THR A 151 -3.03 5.49 -11.55
N LEU A 152 -2.21 4.50 -11.96
CA LEU A 152 -2.11 3.21 -11.29
C LEU A 152 -1.69 3.33 -9.82
N GLY A 153 -0.83 4.30 -9.49
CA GLY A 153 -0.42 4.60 -8.11
C GLY A 153 -1.52 5.19 -7.23
N LEU A 154 -2.62 5.68 -7.80
CA LEU A 154 -3.79 6.26 -7.10
C LEU A 154 -5.07 5.42 -7.23
N ASP A 155 -5.18 4.60 -8.28
CA ASP A 155 -6.30 3.70 -8.50
C ASP A 155 -6.31 2.46 -7.60
N ALA A 156 -6.89 2.62 -6.40
CA ALA A 156 -7.10 1.53 -5.47
C ALA A 156 -8.04 0.42 -5.99
N THR A 157 -8.82 0.68 -7.05
CA THR A 157 -9.75 -0.31 -7.61
C THR A 157 -9.02 -1.52 -8.22
N VAL A 158 -7.77 -1.34 -8.67
CA VAL A 158 -6.89 -2.44 -9.11
C VAL A 158 -6.68 -3.44 -7.98
N SER A 159 -6.27 -2.97 -6.81
CA SER A 159 -6.04 -3.82 -5.63
C SER A 159 -7.32 -4.51 -5.16
N ILE A 160 -8.45 -3.80 -5.18
CA ILE A 160 -9.78 -4.35 -4.84
C ILE A 160 -10.17 -5.48 -5.81
N ALA A 161 -9.97 -5.29 -7.11
CA ALA A 161 -10.26 -6.30 -8.12
C ALA A 161 -9.38 -7.55 -7.95
N ILE A 162 -8.07 -7.37 -7.70
CA ILE A 162 -7.12 -8.46 -7.47
C ILE A 162 -7.41 -9.20 -6.16
N ALA A 163 -7.93 -8.49 -5.14
CA ALA A 163 -8.41 -9.10 -3.89
C ALA A 163 -9.67 -9.96 -4.07
N GLY A 164 -10.29 -9.96 -5.26
CA GLY A 164 -11.47 -10.76 -5.59
C GLY A 164 -12.79 -9.98 -5.58
N PHE A 165 -12.77 -8.70 -5.19
CA PHE A 165 -13.98 -7.86 -5.06
C PHE A 165 -14.29 -7.10 -6.36
N LYS A 166 -14.38 -7.82 -7.48
CA LYS A 166 -14.54 -7.23 -8.82
C LYS A 166 -15.74 -6.28 -8.94
N SER A 167 -16.90 -6.65 -8.37
CA SER A 167 -18.09 -5.79 -8.43
C SER A 167 -17.88 -4.42 -7.78
N ILE A 168 -17.23 -4.40 -6.60
CA ILE A 168 -16.92 -3.16 -5.88
C ILE A 168 -15.91 -2.33 -6.66
N ALA A 169 -14.87 -2.99 -7.20
CA ALA A 169 -13.86 -2.33 -8.01
C ALA A 169 -14.48 -1.62 -9.22
N GLU A 170 -15.39 -2.27 -9.95
CA GLU A 170 -16.04 -1.69 -11.12
C GLU A 170 -17.02 -0.56 -10.74
N GLU A 171 -17.78 -0.71 -9.67
CA GLU A 171 -18.67 0.36 -9.18
C GLU A 171 -17.90 1.64 -8.84
N LEU A 172 -16.76 1.50 -8.17
CA LEU A 172 -15.87 2.62 -7.88
C LEU A 172 -15.24 3.17 -9.16
N TYR A 173 -14.77 2.31 -10.05
CA TYR A 173 -14.07 2.71 -11.26
C TYR A 173 -14.96 3.50 -12.23
N VAL A 174 -16.26 3.18 -12.34
CA VAL A 174 -17.19 3.95 -13.19
C VAL A 174 -17.24 5.44 -12.81
N LYS A 175 -16.93 5.80 -11.55
CA LYS A 175 -16.86 7.20 -11.10
C LYS A 175 -15.76 8.00 -11.80
N ILE A 176 -14.78 7.34 -12.42
CA ILE A 176 -13.67 7.99 -13.14
C ILE A 176 -13.94 8.16 -14.65
N ARG A 177 -15.10 7.73 -15.16
CA ARG A 177 -15.45 7.74 -16.60
C ARG A 177 -15.32 9.10 -17.30
N ARG A 178 -15.29 10.19 -16.54
CA ARG A 178 -15.19 11.56 -17.05
C ARG A 178 -13.74 12.06 -17.19
N THR A 179 -12.74 11.27 -16.83
CA THR A 179 -11.33 11.69 -16.98
C THR A 179 -10.85 11.52 -18.43
N PRO A 180 -9.99 12.41 -18.96
CA PRO A 180 -9.50 12.32 -20.35
C PRO A 180 -8.75 11.03 -20.68
N LEU A 181 -8.05 10.47 -19.69
CA LEU A 181 -7.30 9.21 -19.83
C LEU A 181 -8.18 7.96 -19.73
N TYR A 182 -9.49 8.07 -19.52
CA TYR A 182 -10.33 6.93 -19.13
C TYR A 182 -10.20 5.74 -20.09
N ASP A 183 -10.28 5.95 -21.41
CA ASP A 183 -10.28 4.83 -22.37
C ASP A 183 -8.92 4.13 -22.47
N ILE A 184 -7.82 4.89 -22.49
CA ILE A 184 -6.47 4.32 -22.52
C ILE A 184 -6.12 3.65 -21.19
N TYR A 185 -6.48 4.29 -20.08
CA TYR A 185 -6.26 3.76 -18.75
C TYR A 185 -7.13 2.52 -18.48
N THR A 186 -8.36 2.44 -19.01
CA THR A 186 -9.20 1.23 -18.88
C THR A 186 -8.51 0.00 -19.45
N ARG A 187 -7.89 0.13 -20.63
CA ARG A 187 -7.13 -0.98 -21.26
C ARG A 187 -5.91 -1.35 -20.42
N PHE A 188 -5.16 -0.36 -19.96
CA PHE A 188 -4.00 -0.58 -19.10
C PHE A 188 -4.38 -1.23 -17.76
N ARG A 189 -5.38 -0.69 -17.07
CA ARG A 189 -5.93 -1.22 -15.82
C ARG A 189 -6.32 -2.69 -15.95
N ASN A 190 -7.08 -3.03 -17.01
CA ASN A 190 -7.49 -4.41 -17.25
C ASN A 190 -6.28 -5.33 -17.51
N PHE A 191 -5.25 -4.85 -18.20
CA PHE A 191 -4.01 -5.59 -18.36
C PHE A 191 -3.32 -5.82 -16.99
N VAL A 192 -3.19 -4.77 -16.18
CA VAL A 192 -2.56 -4.82 -14.85
C VAL A 192 -3.29 -5.80 -13.91
N ILE A 193 -4.62 -5.77 -13.86
CA ILE A 193 -5.41 -6.69 -13.01
C ILE A 193 -5.13 -8.15 -13.36
N ASN A 194 -4.92 -8.47 -14.63
CA ASN A 194 -4.65 -9.84 -15.09
C ASN A 194 -3.16 -10.22 -15.04
N ASN A 195 -2.25 -9.24 -14.97
CA ASN A 195 -0.81 -9.43 -15.06
C ASN A 195 -0.09 -8.63 -13.97
N PHE A 196 -0.53 -8.76 -12.71
CA PHE A 196 -0.08 -7.92 -11.60
C PHE A 196 1.35 -8.27 -11.14
N LYS A 197 2.33 -7.97 -11.99
CA LYS A 197 3.78 -8.10 -11.76
C LYS A 197 4.52 -7.04 -12.57
N PHE A 198 5.60 -6.52 -11.98
CA PHE A 198 6.43 -5.44 -12.52
C PHE A 198 6.82 -5.67 -13.98
N GLU A 199 7.44 -6.82 -14.28
CA GLU A 199 8.01 -7.09 -15.61
C GLU A 199 6.95 -7.07 -16.71
N TYR A 200 5.77 -7.66 -16.48
CA TYR A 200 4.70 -7.69 -17.47
C TYR A 200 4.16 -6.30 -17.77
N ILE A 201 3.96 -5.50 -16.73
CA ILE A 201 3.39 -4.16 -16.83
C ILE A 201 4.40 -3.21 -17.47
N TYR A 202 5.67 -3.30 -17.08
CA TYR A 202 6.75 -2.49 -17.68
C TYR A 202 6.90 -2.80 -19.18
N ASN A 203 6.90 -4.08 -19.56
CA ASN A 203 6.96 -4.48 -20.97
C ASN A 203 5.74 -3.99 -21.75
N TYR A 204 4.54 -4.07 -21.17
CA TYR A 204 3.32 -3.54 -21.78
C TYR A 204 3.41 -2.03 -22.04
N LEU A 205 3.89 -1.25 -21.07
CA LEU A 205 4.10 0.20 -21.21
C LEU A 205 5.10 0.52 -22.34
N ASN A 206 6.10 -0.33 -22.59
CA ASN A 206 7.05 -0.14 -23.68
C ASN A 206 6.48 -0.43 -25.06
N ILE A 207 5.50 -1.33 -25.17
CA ILE A 207 4.84 -1.67 -26.44
C ILE A 207 3.73 -0.66 -26.78
N LEU A 208 3.02 -0.14 -25.78
CA LEU A 208 1.85 0.74 -25.94
C LEU A 208 2.13 2.04 -26.71
N VAL A 209 3.39 2.48 -26.75
CA VAL A 209 3.84 3.73 -27.36
C VAL A 209 5.09 3.50 -28.23
N GLY A 210 5.24 2.28 -28.75
CA GLY A 210 6.25 1.93 -29.77
C GLY A 210 5.74 2.16 -31.19
#